data_AF-A0A930E7Z7-F1
#
_entry.id   AF-A0A930E7Z7-F1
#
_cell.length_a   1.000
_cell.length_b   1.000
_cell.length_c   1.000
_cell.angle_alpha   90.00
_cell.angle_beta   90.00
_cell.angle_gamma   90.00
#
_symmetry.space_group_name_H-M   'P 1'
#
loop_
_entity.id
_entity.type
_entity.pdbx_description
1 polymer ?
#
loop_
_entity_poly.entity_id
_entity_poly.type
_entity_poly.pdbx_seq_one_letter_code
_entity_poly.pdbx_strand_id
1 'polypeptide(L)' 'MSSNLKGLVISGPTGVGKTDMSINLAKSLDSEIISADSSQIYRYMDIGTAKITNEEMQGIKHYQLDIVDPGED' A
#
# COMPACT_ATOMS: atom_id res chain seq x y z
N MET A 1 27.73 -10.00 7.71
CA MET A 1 26.59 -10.89 7.40
C MET A 1 25.50 -10.03 6.81
N SER A 2 25.15 -10.22 5.54
CA SER A 2 23.97 -9.55 4.97
C SER A 2 22.74 -10.31 5.46
N SER A 3 21.96 -9.72 6.36
CA SER A 3 20.66 -10.26 6.73
C SER A 3 19.72 -10.10 5.53
N ASN A 4 19.22 -11.21 4.99
CA ASN A 4 18.16 -11.14 3.97
C ASN A 4 16.90 -10.56 4.62
N LEU A 5 16.43 -9.43 4.10
CA LEU A 5 15.12 -8.89 4.45
C LEU A 5 14.05 -9.90 4.02
N LYS A 6 13.18 -10.28 4.95
CA LYS A 6 12.02 -11.11 4.67
C LYS A 6 10.85 -10.20 4.35
N GLY A 7 10.28 -10.33 3.16
CA GLY A 7 9.08 -9.61 2.74
C GLY A 7 8.07 -10.58 2.14
N LEU A 8 6.78 -10.21 2.22
CA LEU A 8 5.72 -10.90 1.50
C LEU A 8 5.21 -10.00 0.38
N VAL A 9 4.99 -10.59 -0.79
CA VAL A 9 4.36 -9.91 -1.93
C VAL A 9 2.94 -10.43 -2.10
N ILE A 10 1.97 -9.51 -2.10
CA ILE A 10 0.57 -9.80 -2.41
C ILE A 10 0.26 -9.18 -3.77
N SER A 11 0.16 -10.01 -4.80
CA SER A 11 -0.10 -9.59 -6.18
C SER A 11 -1.41 -10.16 -6.72
N GLY A 12 -2.04 -9.47 -7.67
CA GLY A 12 -3.27 -9.94 -8.33
C GLY A 12 -4.04 -8.78 -9.00
N PRO A 13 -5.11 -9.08 -9.75
CA PRO A 13 -5.89 -8.07 -10.48
C PRO A 13 -6.48 -6.98 -9.57
N THR A 14 -6.84 -5.83 -10.12
CA THR A 14 -7.55 -4.77 -9.38
C THR A 14 -8.91 -5.27 -8.90
N GLY A 15 -9.32 -4.89 -7.68
CA GLY A 15 -10.63 -5.24 -7.12
C GLY A 15 -10.76 -6.63 -6.50
N VAL A 16 -9.70 -7.46 -6.47
CA VAL A 16 -9.76 -8.81 -5.87
C VAL A 16 -9.59 -8.86 -4.34
N GLY A 17 -9.60 -7.71 -3.66
CA GLY A 17 -9.50 -7.64 -2.18
C GLY A 17 -8.07 -7.71 -1.61
N LYS A 18 -7.03 -7.36 -2.38
CA LYS A 18 -5.64 -7.41 -1.92
C LYS A 18 -5.37 -6.51 -0.72
N THR A 19 -5.94 -5.31 -0.72
CA THR A 19 -5.78 -4.31 0.34
C THR A 19 -6.33 -4.84 1.67
N ASP A 20 -7.54 -5.40 1.67
CA ASP A 20 -8.13 -5.99 2.88
C ASP A 20 -7.30 -7.15 3.41
N MET A 21 -6.77 -7.99 2.51
CA MET A 21 -5.87 -9.08 2.88
C MET A 21 -4.56 -8.57 3.47
N SER A 22 -3.96 -7.53 2.89
CA SER A 22 -2.68 -6.98 3.38
C SER A 22 -2.84 -6.38 4.78
N ILE A 23 -3.95 -5.69 5.06
CA ILE A 23 -4.25 -5.13 6.39
C ILE A 23 -4.35 -6.25 7.45
N ASN A 24 -5.14 -7.30 7.18
CA ASN A 24 -5.29 -8.41 8.12
C ASN A 24 -3.98 -9.14 8.40
N LEU A 25 -3.16 -9.31 7.37
CA LEU A 25 -1.86 -9.94 7.52
C LEU A 25 -0.89 -9.04 8.27
N ALA A 26 -0.87 -7.75 7.98
CA ALA A 26 -0.01 -6.77 8.63
C ALA A 26 -0.25 -6.71 10.14
N LYS A 27 -1.53 -6.76 10.57
CA LYS A 27 -1.91 -6.90 11.99
C LYS A 27 -1.39 -8.19 12.62
N SER A 28 -1.51 -9.30 11.89
CA SER A 28 -1.13 -10.62 12.41
C SER A 28 0.38 -10.81 12.53
N LEU A 29 1.15 -10.09 11.71
CA LEU A 29 2.61 -10.17 11.65
C LEU A 29 3.33 -9.00 12.32
N ASP A 30 2.60 -8.03 12.86
CA ASP A 30 3.15 -6.76 13.36
C ASP A 30 4.08 -6.09 12.34
N SER A 31 3.53 -5.85 11.14
CA SER A 31 4.31 -5.38 9.99
C SER A 31 3.69 -4.16 9.32
N GLU A 32 4.52 -3.48 8.53
CA GLU A 32 4.14 -2.30 7.76
C GLU A 32 3.90 -2.68 6.29
N ILE A 33 3.15 -1.86 5.56
CA ILE A 33 2.78 -2.11 4.16
C ILE A 33 3.49 -1.13 3.24
N ILE A 34 4.05 -1.63 2.14
CA ILE A 34 4.59 -0.82 1.04
C ILE A 34 3.65 -1.02 -0.14
N SER A 35 3.00 0.05 -0.60
CA SER A 35 2.20 -0.02 -1.82
C SER A 35 3.10 -0.23 -3.03
N ALA A 36 2.69 -1.12 -3.93
CA ALA A 36 3.35 -1.38 -5.21
C ALA A 36 2.46 -0.98 -6.40
N ASP A 37 1.44 -0.15 -6.17
CA ASP A 37 0.56 0.38 -7.22
C ASP A 37 1.08 1.74 -7.71
N SER A 38 1.47 1.79 -8.98
CA SER A 38 2.03 2.99 -9.60
C SER A 38 1.05 4.16 -9.70
N SER A 39 -0.25 3.91 -9.52
CA SER A 39 -1.28 4.95 -9.61
C SER A 39 -1.51 5.63 -8.25
N GLN A 40 -1.30 4.92 -7.14
CA GLN A 40 -1.56 5.43 -5.79
C GLN A 40 -0.44 6.30 -5.23
N ILE A 41 0.69 6.41 -5.93
CA ILE A 41 1.81 7.28 -5.55
C ILE A 41 1.45 8.78 -5.67
N TYR A 42 0.47 9.13 -6.50
CA TYR A 42 0.12 10.52 -6.82
C TYR A 42 -0.80 11.13 -5.77
N ARG A 43 -0.44 12.35 -5.33
CA ARG A 43 -1.29 13.18 -4.46
C ARG A 43 -2.62 13.52 -5.11
N TYR A 44 -3.67 13.66 -4.30
CA TYR A 44 -5.02 14.10 -4.69
C TYR A 44 -5.82 13.17 -5.63
N MET A 45 -5.21 12.07 -6.11
CA MET A 45 -5.84 11.13 -7.05
C MET A 45 -6.53 9.95 -6.35
N ASP A 46 -7.34 10.19 -5.32
CA ASP A 46 -7.76 9.12 -4.40
C ASP A 46 -8.84 8.19 -5.00
N ILE A 47 -9.91 8.77 -5.54
CA ILE A 47 -11.09 8.03 -5.99
C ILE A 47 -10.76 7.15 -7.21
N GLY A 48 -10.13 7.74 -8.23
CA GLY A 48 -9.84 7.04 -9.49
C GLY A 48 -8.79 5.93 -9.36
N THR A 49 -7.99 5.95 -8.30
CA THR A 49 -6.93 4.96 -8.04
C THR A 49 -7.30 3.96 -6.95
N ALA A 50 -8.53 4.04 -6.44
CA ALA A 50 -9.01 3.26 -5.30
C ALA A 50 -8.01 3.32 -4.13
N LYS A 51 -7.46 4.52 -3.84
CA LYS A 51 -6.48 4.72 -2.79
C LYS A 51 -7.10 4.44 -1.43
N ILE A 52 -6.41 3.65 -0.63
CA ILE A 52 -6.84 3.31 0.73
C ILE A 52 -6.91 4.57 1.59
N THR A 53 -7.98 4.71 2.37
CA THR A 53 -8.18 5.82 3.30
C THR A 53 -7.46 5.58 4.64
N ASN A 54 -7.21 6.65 5.39
CA ASN A 54 -6.62 6.55 6.74
C ASN A 54 -7.44 5.68 7.70
N GLU A 55 -8.76 5.66 7.55
CA GLU A 55 -9.66 4.81 8.35
C GLU A 55 -9.45 3.32 8.01
N GLU A 56 -9.42 2.99 6.71
CA GLU A 56 -9.19 1.62 6.22
C GLU A 56 -7.78 1.10 6.53
N MET A 57 -6.78 1.99 6.65
CA MET A 57 -5.43 1.62 7.09
C MET A 57 -5.40 1.06 8.52
N GLN A 58 -6.40 1.37 9.36
CA GLN A 58 -6.55 0.81 10.71
C GLN A 58 -5.28 0.99 11.59
N GLY A 59 -4.58 2.12 11.42
CA GLY A 59 -3.35 2.45 12.14
C GLY A 59 -2.07 1.79 11.61
N ILE A 60 -2.17 0.97 10.56
CA ILE A 60 -1.01 0.32 9.93
C ILE A 60 -0.29 1.34 9.04
N LYS A 61 1.02 1.44 9.21
CA LYS A 61 1.82 2.36 8.40
C LYS A 61 1.88 1.88 6.95
N HIS A 62 1.53 2.78 6.03
CA HIS A 62 1.62 2.57 4.59
C HIS A 62 2.68 3.49 4.00
N TYR A 63 3.51 2.94 3.13
CA TYR A 63 4.48 3.68 2.32
C TYR A 63 4.06 3.71 0.85
N GLN A 64 4.68 4.62 0.08
CA GLN A 64 4.46 4.77 -1.37
C GLN A 64 3.03 5.21 -1.74
N LEU A 65 2.39 5.97 -0.86
CA LEU A 65 1.14 6.67 -1.11
C LEU A 65 1.42 8.18 -1.01
N ASP A 66 0.84 8.98 -1.91
CA ASP A 66 0.95 10.45 -1.88
C ASP A 66 2.40 10.96 -1.79
N ILE A 67 3.30 10.37 -2.58
CA ILE A 67 4.73 10.71 -2.57
C ILE A 67 5.16 11.65 -3.71
N VAL A 68 4.33 11.83 -4.74
CA VAL A 68 4.61 12.65 -5.93
C VAL A 68 3.40 13.54 -6.24
N ASP A 69 3.61 14.79 -6.67
CA ASP A 69 2.54 15.64 -7.18
C ASP A 69 2.20 15.29 -8.65
N PRO A 70 0.92 15.28 -9.05
CA PRO A 70 0.56 15.03 -10.45
C PRO A 70 1.22 16.05 -11.39
N GLY A 71 1.93 15.57 -12.41
CA GLY A 71 2.60 16.42 -13.41
C GLY A 71 4.03 16.85 -13.03
N GLU A 72 4.60 16.30 -11.96
CA GLU A 72 6.05 16.33 -11.75
C GLU A 72 6.75 15.31 -12.67
N ASP A 73 7.83 15.74 -13.33
CA ASP A 73 8.72 14.92 -14.19
C ASP A 73 9.88 14.31 -13.37
#